data_AF-A0A2A2LUV5-F1
#
_entry.id   AF-A0A2A2LUV5-F1
#
_cell.length_a   1.000
_cell.length_b   1.000
_cell.length_c   1.000
_cell.angle_alpha   90.00
_cell.angle_beta   90.00
_cell.angle_gamma   90.00
#
_symmetry.space_group_name_H-M   'P 1'
#
loop_
_entity.id
_entity.type
_entity.pdbx_description
1 polymer ?
#
loop_
_entity_poly.entity_id
_entity_poly.type
_entity_poly.pdbx_seq_one_letter_code
_entity_poly.pdbx_strand_id
1 'polypeptide(L)'
;MYEQRTSKRNYSSGRFEADDFTFVVQPFFNGITDPPYLLDGEVDLTFFAPDCFHFSAYGYANVAMHLWNTIIQPVGQKQTKVNLSDHTVALHCPSPNCPFFQTSKNSKDCAKFYTPSILD
;
A
#
# COMPACT_ATOMS: atom_id res chain seq x y z
N MET A 1 9.82 -5.14 -14.77
CA MET A 1 8.61 -5.68 -15.43
C MET A 1 8.45 -7.21 -15.32
N TYR A 2 9.54 -7.99 -15.35
CA TYR A 2 9.48 -9.45 -15.15
C TYR A 2 9.07 -9.83 -13.71
N GLU A 3 9.71 -9.25 -12.69
CA GLU A 3 9.44 -9.54 -11.28
C GLU A 3 7.99 -9.25 -10.86
N GLN A 4 7.40 -8.16 -11.35
CA GLN A 4 5.98 -7.84 -11.10
C GLN A 4 5.03 -8.88 -11.73
N ARG A 5 5.36 -9.44 -12.89
CA ARG A 5 4.55 -10.49 -13.54
C ARG A 5 4.67 -11.82 -12.79
N THR A 6 5.87 -12.18 -12.34
CA THR A 6 6.10 -13.37 -11.51
C THR A 6 5.42 -13.24 -10.15
N SER A 7 5.49 -12.06 -9.53
CA SER A 7 4.77 -11.71 -8.30
C SER A 7 3.26 -11.85 -8.46
N LYS A 8 2.68 -11.25 -9.51
CA LYS A 8 1.25 -11.41 -9.83
C LYS A 8 0.86 -12.87 -10.04
N ARG A 9 1.64 -13.64 -10.80
CA ARG A 9 1.36 -15.08 -11.03
C ARG A 9 1.41 -15.89 -9.74
N ASN A 10 2.43 -15.68 -8.91
CA ASN A 10 2.57 -16.38 -7.64
C ASN A 10 1.41 -16.05 -6.68
N TYR A 11 1.09 -14.75 -6.56
CA TYR A 11 -0.06 -14.27 -5.82
C TYR A 11 -1.37 -14.92 -6.30
N SER A 12 -1.64 -14.91 -7.61
CA SER A 12 -2.87 -15.50 -8.17
C SER A 12 -2.94 -17.03 -8.04
N SER A 13 -1.80 -17.71 -7.91
CA SER A 13 -1.74 -19.17 -7.79
C SER A 13 -2.05 -19.69 -6.37
N GLY A 14 -2.06 -18.81 -5.37
CA GLY A 14 -2.22 -19.21 -3.96
C GLY A 14 -1.00 -19.96 -3.38
N ARG A 15 0.12 -20.04 -4.11
CA ARG A 15 1.33 -20.79 -3.71
C ARG A 15 1.89 -20.39 -2.33
N PHE A 16 1.67 -19.14 -1.92
CA PHE A 16 2.17 -18.59 -0.67
C PHE A 16 1.06 -18.36 0.37
N GLU A 17 -0.11 -18.99 0.19
CA GLU A 17 -1.20 -18.92 1.15
C GLU A 17 -1.12 -20.10 2.12
N ALA A 18 -1.13 -19.79 3.41
CA ALA A 18 -1.19 -20.73 4.52
C ALA A 18 -2.27 -20.29 5.53
N ASP A 19 -2.43 -21.02 6.62
CA ASP A 19 -3.41 -20.67 7.65
C ASP A 19 -2.96 -19.49 8.54
N ASP A 20 -1.65 -19.33 8.72
CA ASP A 20 -1.01 -18.29 9.54
C ASP A 20 -0.19 -17.29 8.71
N PHE A 21 -0.14 -17.46 7.39
CA PHE A 21 0.64 -16.63 6.48
C PHE A 21 -0.09 -16.36 5.15
N THR A 22 0.08 -15.15 4.61
CA THR A 22 -0.46 -14.74 3.32
C THR A 22 0.52 -13.82 2.61
N PHE A 23 0.55 -13.86 1.28
CA PHE A 23 1.38 -12.99 0.48
C PHE A 23 0.50 -11.98 -0.26
N VAL A 24 0.63 -10.69 0.05
CA VAL A 24 -0.18 -9.63 -0.55
C VAL A 24 0.71 -8.56 -1.18
N VAL A 25 0.57 -8.38 -2.49
CA VAL A 25 1.28 -7.34 -3.24
C VAL A 25 0.65 -5.98 -2.97
N GLN A 26 1.48 -4.95 -2.74
CA GLN A 26 1.07 -3.55 -2.63
C GLN A 26 1.44 -2.82 -3.93
N PRO A 27 0.49 -2.58 -4.85
CA PRO A 27 0.79 -2.17 -6.22
C PRO A 27 0.88 -0.65 -6.42
N PHE A 28 0.90 0.15 -5.35
CA PHE A 28 0.70 1.61 -5.41
C PHE A 28 1.76 2.38 -6.21
N PHE A 29 2.92 1.78 -6.49
CA PHE A 29 3.95 2.33 -7.38
C PHE A 29 3.78 1.96 -8.86
N ASN A 30 2.91 1.02 -9.22
CA ASN A 30 2.87 0.46 -10.59
C ASN A 30 2.58 1.49 -11.68
N GLY A 31 1.79 2.53 -11.38
CA GLY A 31 1.42 3.59 -12.31
C GLY A 31 2.16 4.90 -12.08
N ILE A 32 3.20 4.91 -11.26
CA ILE A 32 4.02 6.11 -11.00
C ILE A 32 5.12 6.16 -12.05
N THR A 33 5.07 7.18 -12.90
CA THR A 33 6.01 7.44 -13.99
C THR A 33 6.82 8.71 -13.80
N ASP A 34 6.37 9.58 -12.91
CA ASP A 34 6.87 10.92 -12.70
C ASP A 34 7.35 11.08 -11.26
N PRO A 35 8.38 11.92 -11.00
CA PRO A 35 8.80 12.26 -9.65
C PRO A 35 7.74 13.10 -8.93
N PRO A 36 7.86 13.29 -7.61
CA PRO A 36 7.08 14.30 -6.90
C PRO A 36 7.48 15.71 -7.34
N TYR A 37 6.52 16.63 -7.31
CA TYR A 37 6.64 18.00 -7.76
C TYR A 37 6.23 18.98 -6.66
N LEU A 38 6.87 20.13 -6.64
CA LEU A 38 6.47 21.30 -5.86
C LEU A 38 5.25 21.98 -6.50
N LEU A 39 4.65 22.94 -5.79
CA LEU A 39 3.46 23.67 -6.25
C LEU A 39 3.70 24.50 -7.53
N ASP A 40 4.94 24.90 -7.78
CA ASP A 40 5.37 25.63 -8.98
C ASP A 40 5.68 24.71 -10.17
N GLY A 41 5.61 23.38 -9.98
CA GLY A 41 5.84 22.37 -11.02
C GLY A 41 7.28 21.89 -11.14
N GLU A 42 8.21 22.42 -10.34
CA GLU A 42 9.58 21.91 -10.27
C GLU A 42 9.63 20.57 -9.53
N VAL A 43 10.64 19.74 -9.82
CA VAL A 43 10.84 18.47 -9.12
C VAL A 43 11.18 18.72 -7.65
N ASP A 44 10.47 18.06 -6.74
CA ASP A 44 10.76 18.14 -5.31
C ASP A 44 12.00 17.30 -4.97
N LEU A 45 13.18 17.92 -5.06
CA LEU A 45 14.45 17.28 -4.72
C LEU A 45 14.58 16.94 -3.23
N THR A 46 13.77 17.54 -2.34
CA THR A 46 13.80 17.21 -0.91
C THR A 46 13.23 15.82 -0.61
N PHE A 47 12.49 15.25 -1.56
CA PHE A 47 11.99 13.88 -1.51
C PHE A 47 13.12 12.83 -1.54
N PHE A 48 14.28 13.17 -2.10
CA PHE A 48 15.43 12.29 -2.24
C PHE A 48 16.54 12.65 -1.24
N ALA A 49 17.34 11.65 -0.87
CA ALA A 49 18.56 11.82 -0.11
C ALA A 49 19.61 12.60 -0.94
N PRO A 50 20.74 13.04 -0.33
CA PRO A 50 21.77 13.81 -1.05
C PRO A 50 22.42 13.10 -2.25
N ASP A 51 22.26 11.77 -2.37
CA ASP A 51 22.69 10.99 -3.54
C ASP A 51 21.70 11.02 -4.71
N CYS A 52 20.57 11.71 -4.54
CA CYS A 52 19.49 11.85 -5.52
C CYS A 52 18.86 10.52 -5.96
N PHE A 53 19.02 9.45 -5.18
CA PHE A 53 18.53 8.12 -5.53
C PHE A 53 17.69 7.51 -4.41
N HIS A 54 18.22 7.46 -3.18
CA HIS A 54 17.45 6.97 -2.05
C HIS A 54 16.38 7.99 -1.66
N PHE A 55 15.30 7.54 -1.04
CA PHE A 55 14.35 8.47 -0.43
C PHE A 55 15.01 9.14 0.77
N SER A 56 14.72 10.43 0.97
CA SER A 56 15.05 11.11 2.21
C SER A 56 14.16 10.59 3.34
N ALA A 57 14.40 11.02 4.59
CA ALA A 57 13.47 10.76 5.68
C ALA A 57 12.04 11.24 5.36
N TYR A 58 11.95 12.37 4.65
CA TYR A 58 10.68 12.90 4.15
C TYR A 58 10.05 11.98 3.08
N GLY A 59 10.81 11.57 2.07
CA GLY A 59 10.33 10.66 1.02
C GLY A 59 9.86 9.30 1.59
N TYR A 60 10.60 8.73 2.54
CA TYR A 60 10.20 7.50 3.24
C TYR A 60 8.88 7.67 4.00
N ALA A 61 8.70 8.78 4.73
CA ALA A 61 7.47 9.04 5.46
C ALA A 61 6.27 9.12 4.50
N ASN A 62 6.39 9.87 3.41
CA ASN A 62 5.34 10.01 2.39
C ASN A 62 4.96 8.63 1.78
N VAL A 63 5.96 7.86 1.33
CA VAL A 63 5.74 6.51 0.78
C VAL A 63 5.10 5.58 1.81
N ALA A 64 5.50 5.66 3.09
CA ALA A 64 4.93 4.85 4.17
C ALA A 64 3.44 5.17 4.42
N MET A 65 3.03 6.44 4.33
CA MET A 65 1.61 6.82 4.45
C MET A 65 0.78 6.21 3.32
N HIS A 66 1.26 6.27 2.08
CA HIS A 66 0.57 5.65 0.95
C HIS A 66 0.53 4.12 1.04
N LEU A 67 1.62 3.50 1.53
CA LEU A 67 1.65 2.07 1.80
C LEU A 67 0.60 1.68 2.85
N TRP A 68 0.53 2.41 3.98
CA TRP A 68 -0.47 2.18 5.03
C TRP A 68 -1.89 2.22 4.46
N ASN A 69 -2.21 3.30 3.74
CA ASN A 69 -3.52 3.48 3.12
C ASN A 69 -3.85 2.40 2.08
N THR A 70 -2.83 1.80 1.45
CA THR A 70 -3.01 0.70 0.48
C THR A 70 -3.15 -0.67 1.17
N ILE A 71 -2.45 -0.92 2.28
CA ILE A 71 -2.53 -2.20 3.00
C ILE A 71 -3.95 -2.47 3.51
N ILE A 72 -4.64 -1.43 3.98
CA ILE A 72 -6.02 -1.54 4.49
C ILE A 72 -7.09 -1.66 3.39
N GLN A 73 -6.74 -1.49 2.12
CA GLN A 73 -7.70 -1.61 1.02
C GLN A 73 -7.93 -3.08 0.65
N PRO A 74 -9.17 -3.50 0.35
CA PRO A 74 -9.47 -4.86 -0.07
C PRO A 74 -8.58 -5.31 -1.23
N VAL A 75 -8.11 -6.55 -1.15
CA VAL A 75 -7.39 -7.19 -2.24
C VAL A 75 -8.25 -7.20 -3.50
N GLY A 76 -7.66 -6.75 -4.62
CA GLY A 76 -8.37 -6.50 -5.89
C GLY A 76 -8.86 -5.06 -6.07
N GLN A 77 -8.90 -4.27 -4.99
CA GLN A 77 -9.25 -2.84 -5.00
C GLN A 77 -8.09 -1.95 -4.54
N LYS A 78 -6.91 -2.53 -4.32
CA LYS A 78 -5.71 -1.80 -3.92
C LYS A 78 -5.31 -0.80 -5.01
N GLN A 79 -5.00 0.43 -4.59
CA GLN A 79 -4.51 1.49 -5.47
C GLN A 79 -3.24 1.05 -6.21
N THR A 80 -3.20 1.33 -7.51
CA THR A 80 -2.05 1.03 -8.37
C THR A 80 -1.20 2.27 -8.69
N LYS A 81 -1.68 3.45 -8.30
CA LYS A 81 -1.03 4.75 -8.47
C LYS A 81 -1.46 5.64 -7.32
N VAL A 82 -0.52 6.41 -6.78
CA VAL A 82 -0.76 7.46 -5.78
C VAL A 82 -0.08 8.77 -6.23
N ASN A 83 -0.48 9.89 -5.64
CA ASN A 83 0.14 11.18 -5.87
C ASN A 83 1.19 11.45 -4.78
N LEU A 84 2.47 11.24 -5.08
CA LEU A 84 3.56 11.49 -4.13
C LEU A 84 3.82 12.98 -3.86
N SER A 85 3.29 13.87 -4.70
CA SER A 85 3.33 15.32 -4.49
C SER A 85 2.25 15.82 -3.51
N ASP A 86 1.30 14.97 -3.10
CA ASP A 86 0.26 15.35 -2.14
C ASP A 86 0.72 15.08 -0.71
N HIS A 87 1.09 16.15 -0.01
CA HIS A 87 1.61 16.07 1.36
C HIS A 87 0.47 16.13 2.40
N THR A 88 -0.78 16.21 1.97
CA THR A 88 -1.97 16.35 2.83
C THR A 88 -2.70 15.03 3.08
N VAL A 89 -2.19 13.92 2.52
CA VAL A 89 -2.75 12.58 2.69
C VAL A 89 -2.85 12.22 4.17
N ALA A 90 -4.08 12.00 4.63
CA ALA A 90 -4.35 11.49 5.96
C ALA A 90 -4.19 9.96 6.01
N LEU A 91 -3.77 9.44 7.17
CA LEU A 91 -3.80 8.01 7.43
C LEU A 91 -5.24 7.54 7.61
N HIS A 92 -5.61 6.54 6.84
CA HIS A 92 -6.92 5.92 6.94
C HIS A 92 -6.96 4.88 8.06
N CYS A 93 -8.11 4.80 8.73
CA CYS A 93 -8.41 3.72 9.67
C CYS A 93 -9.04 2.53 8.92
N PRO A 94 -8.79 1.28 9.36
CA PRO A 94 -9.58 0.13 8.95
C PRO A 94 -11.08 0.34 9.23
N SER A 95 -11.93 -0.30 8.42
CA SER A 95 -13.38 -0.27 8.67
C SER A 95 -13.70 -0.96 10.00
N PRO A 96 -14.62 -0.42 10.83
CA PRO A 96 -15.07 -1.10 12.04
C PRO A 96 -15.65 -2.51 11.77
N ASN A 97 -16.23 -2.72 10.58
CA ASN A 97 -16.79 -4.02 10.18
C ASN A 97 -15.71 -5.01 9.70
N CYS A 98 -14.48 -4.54 9.44
CA CYS A 98 -13.34 -5.38 9.08
C CYS A 98 -12.03 -4.69 9.51
N PRO A 99 -11.72 -4.70 10.83
CA PRO A 99 -10.61 -3.92 11.38
C PRO A 99 -9.26 -4.64 11.24
N PHE A 100 -8.94 -5.13 10.05
CA PHE A 100 -7.73 -5.89 9.76
C PHE A 100 -7.00 -5.35 8.54
N PHE A 101 -5.72 -5.72 8.42
CA PHE A 101 -5.04 -5.65 7.13
C PHE A 101 -5.69 -6.62 6.14
N GLN A 102 -5.86 -6.15 4.91
CA GLN A 102 -6.64 -6.83 3.90
C GLN A 102 -5.82 -7.89 3.18
N THR A 103 -6.33 -9.11 3.16
CA THR A 103 -5.71 -10.34 2.67
C THR A 103 -6.60 -11.03 1.65
N SER A 104 -6.05 -12.04 0.96
CA SER A 104 -6.82 -12.87 0.03
C SER A 104 -8.06 -13.50 0.68
N LYS A 105 -7.98 -13.83 1.98
CA LYS A 105 -9.01 -14.57 2.72
C LYS A 105 -10.10 -13.68 3.32
N ASN A 106 -9.80 -12.42 3.70
CA ASN A 106 -10.73 -11.52 4.41
C ASN A 106 -11.29 -10.37 3.56
N SER A 107 -10.75 -10.13 2.35
CA SER A 107 -11.18 -8.99 1.52
C SER A 107 -12.55 -9.14 0.85
N LYS A 108 -13.09 -10.35 0.74
CA LYS A 108 -14.47 -10.58 0.29
C LYS A 108 -15.46 -10.63 1.44
N ASP A 109 -15.07 -11.34 2.49
CA ASP A 109 -15.87 -11.49 3.71
C ASP A 109 -14.93 -11.62 4.90
N CYS A 110 -15.14 -10.72 5.84
CA CYS A 110 -14.33 -10.52 7.03
C CYS A 110 -15.00 -11.04 8.29
N ALA A 111 -16.32 -11.32 8.23
CA ALA A 111 -17.12 -11.68 9.39
C ALA A 111 -16.57 -12.91 10.11
N LYS A 112 -16.08 -13.90 9.35
CA LYS A 112 -15.48 -15.14 9.90
C LYS A 112 -14.20 -14.93 10.70
N PHE A 113 -13.53 -13.79 10.53
CA PHE A 113 -12.30 -13.45 11.26
C PHE A 113 -12.53 -12.43 12.36
N TYR A 114 -13.68 -11.76 12.33
CA TYR A 114 -14.01 -10.75 13.30
C TYR A 114 -14.53 -11.40 14.58
N THR A 115 -13.74 -11.31 15.63
CA THR A 115 -14.21 -11.56 17.01
C THR A 115 -14.32 -10.21 17.68
N PRO A 116 -15.53 -9.75 18.06
CA PRO A 116 -15.70 -8.48 18.75
C PRO A 116 -14.82 -8.44 20.00
N SER A 117 -14.11 -7.34 20.20
CA SER A 117 -13.46 -7.06 21.46
C SER A 117 -14.55 -6.92 22.54
N ILE A 118 -14.33 -7.51 23.73
CA ILE A 118 -15.24 -7.36 24.88
C ILE A 118 -15.09 -5.95 25.51
N LEU A 119 -14.16 -5.14 25.02
CA LEU A 119 -13.80 -3.83 25.58
C LEU A 119 -14.38 -2.63 24.81
N ASP A 120 -15.29 -2.88 23.85
CA ASP A 120 -15.96 -1.83 23.07
C ASP A 120 -17.39 -1.56 23.56
#